data_AF-A0A917NHR6-F1
#
_entry.id   AF-A0A917NHR6-F1
#
_cell.length_a   1.000
_cell.length_b   1.000
_cell.length_c   1.000
_cell.angle_alpha   90.00
_cell.angle_beta   90.00
_cell.angle_gamma   90.00
#
_symmetry.space_group_name_H-M   'P 1'
#
loop_
_entity.id
_entity.type
_entity.pdbx_description
1 polymer ?
#
loop_
_entity_poly.entity_id
_entity_poly.type
_entity_poly.pdbx_seq_one_letter_code
_entity_poly.pdbx_strand_id
1 'polypeptide(L)'
;MARPLPAVVSLADGNPVAGASVDVWQADADGYYDVQRPGEVPDRNLRGLFTADDEGRFRFRTIVPRHYPIPADGPVGGLLKATGRHPNRAAHIHVEISAPGVRTLTTHLFVAGSPYLDSDAVFGVKESLIRTFAQVDDPALAAEHGLPNPFRHVDFPITVQRGGRP
;
A
#
# COMPACT_ATOMS: atom_id res chain seq x y z
N MET A 1 2.22 13.82 -20.56
CA MET A 1 2.29 13.74 -19.09
C MET A 1 3.71 13.38 -18.69
N ALA A 2 4.16 13.72 -17.48
CA ALA A 2 5.46 13.27 -16.98
C ALA A 2 5.47 11.73 -16.87
N ARG A 3 6.60 11.08 -17.19
CA ARG A 3 6.73 9.62 -17.08
C ARG A 3 6.65 9.19 -15.61
N PRO A 4 5.91 8.12 -15.29
CA PRO A 4 6.00 7.41 -14.01
C PRO A 4 7.45 7.21 -13.57
N LEU A 5 7.77 7.64 -12.35
CA LEU A 5 9.06 7.39 -11.73
C LEU A 5 8.93 6.23 -10.74
N PRO A 6 9.99 5.43 -10.52
CA PRO A 6 9.97 4.46 -9.44
C PRO A 6 9.82 5.17 -8.09
N ALA A 7 9.19 4.49 -7.14
CA ALA A 7 9.18 4.94 -5.76
C ALA A 7 10.60 4.89 -5.19
N VAL A 8 10.93 5.82 -4.29
CA VAL A 8 12.27 5.94 -3.68
C VAL A 8 12.14 5.83 -2.16
N VAL A 9 12.99 5.01 -1.55
CA VAL A 9 13.22 4.98 -0.10
C VAL A 9 14.43 5.86 0.20
N SER A 10 14.23 6.90 1.01
CA SER A 10 15.30 7.84 1.38
C SER A 10 15.28 8.17 2.87
N LEU A 11 16.40 8.65 3.38
CA LEU A 11 16.50 9.28 4.68
C LEU A 11 15.94 10.72 4.65
N ALA A 12 15.73 11.31 5.83
CA ALA A 12 15.24 12.68 5.95
C ALA A 12 16.17 13.75 5.34
N ASP A 13 17.46 13.43 5.17
CA ASP A 13 18.45 14.27 4.49
C ASP A 13 18.46 14.08 2.96
N GLY A 14 17.57 13.24 2.43
CA GLY A 14 17.43 12.94 1.00
C GLY A 14 18.33 11.81 0.49
N ASN A 15 19.23 11.26 1.31
CA ASN A 15 20.10 10.17 0.89
C ASN A 15 19.29 8.90 0.63
N PRO A 16 19.48 8.21 -0.51
CA PRO A 16 18.79 6.95 -0.78
C PRO A 16 19.20 5.85 0.19
N VAL A 17 18.27 4.94 0.49
CA VAL A 17 18.54 3.76 1.32
C VAL A 17 18.66 2.53 0.41
N ALA A 18 19.88 2.30 -0.06
CA ALA A 18 20.20 1.13 -0.87
C ALA A 18 19.93 -0.18 -0.12
N GLY A 19 19.40 -1.18 -0.81
CA GLY A 19 19.14 -2.51 -0.24
C GLY A 19 18.01 -2.56 0.80
N ALA A 20 17.21 -1.50 0.95
CA ALA A 20 16.06 -1.52 1.84
C ALA A 20 15.07 -2.63 1.43
N SER A 21 14.62 -3.41 2.40
CA SER A 21 13.54 -4.38 2.24
C SER A 21 12.21 -3.65 2.26
N VAL A 22 11.37 -3.92 1.26
CA VAL A 22 10.04 -3.34 1.08
C VAL A 22 9.02 -4.47 1.02
N ASP A 23 8.33 -4.71 2.13
CA ASP A 23 7.24 -5.69 2.23
C ASP A 23 5.90 -4.98 1.96
N VAL A 24 5.13 -5.48 1.00
CA VAL A 24 3.82 -4.93 0.64
C VAL A 24 2.75 -6.01 0.69
N TRP A 25 1.57 -5.64 1.18
CA TRP A 25 0.39 -6.51 1.14
C TRP A 25 -0.89 -5.68 1.05
N GLN A 26 -1.91 -6.21 0.39
CA GLN A 26 -3.19 -5.54 0.21
C GLN A 26 -4.35 -6.54 0.06
N ALA A 27 -5.57 -6.03 0.18
CA ALA A 27 -6.76 -6.75 -0.23
C ALA A 27 -6.90 -6.76 -1.77
N ASP A 28 -7.70 -7.70 -2.27
CA ASP A 28 -8.04 -7.83 -3.69
C ASP A 28 -9.14 -6.84 -4.15
N ALA A 29 -9.60 -7.03 -5.38
CA ALA A 29 -10.65 -6.22 -6.00
C ALA A 29 -12.04 -6.40 -5.36
N ASP A 30 -12.25 -7.41 -4.52
CA ASP A 30 -13.49 -7.63 -3.78
C ASP A 30 -13.34 -7.26 -2.29
N GLY A 31 -12.12 -7.01 -1.83
CA GLY A 31 -11.82 -6.62 -0.45
C GLY A 31 -11.40 -7.78 0.46
N TYR A 32 -10.83 -8.86 -0.10
CA TYR A 32 -10.33 -10.00 0.67
C TYR A 32 -8.81 -10.12 0.60
N TYR A 33 -8.20 -10.61 1.68
CA TYR A 33 -6.84 -11.12 1.68
C TYR A 33 -6.83 -12.62 1.36
N ASP A 34 -5.70 -13.11 0.85
CA ASP A 34 -5.44 -14.51 0.55
C ASP A 34 -5.83 -15.47 1.68
N VAL A 35 -5.46 -15.12 2.92
CA VAL A 35 -5.75 -15.91 4.12
C VAL A 35 -7.24 -16.07 4.43
N GLN A 36 -8.11 -15.26 3.84
CA GLN A 36 -9.56 -15.35 4.00
C GLN A 36 -10.22 -16.25 2.94
N ARG A 37 -9.50 -16.62 1.88
CA ARG A 37 -10.00 -17.45 0.77
C ARG A 37 -9.03 -18.59 0.42
N PRO A 38 -8.67 -19.45 1.41
CA PRO A 38 -7.71 -20.52 1.20
C PRO A 38 -8.19 -21.51 0.13
N GLY A 39 -7.35 -21.82 -0.85
CA GLY A 39 -7.65 -22.73 -1.95
C GLY A 39 -8.46 -22.12 -3.10
N GLU A 40 -9.04 -20.92 -2.92
CA GLU A 40 -9.71 -20.18 -4.00
C GLU A 40 -8.74 -19.23 -4.72
N VAL A 41 -7.80 -18.64 -3.98
CA VAL A 41 -6.72 -17.80 -4.52
C VAL A 41 -5.35 -18.41 -4.17
N PRO A 42 -4.29 -18.11 -4.94
CA PRO A 42 -2.95 -18.57 -4.61
C PRO A 42 -2.50 -18.12 -3.21
N ASP A 43 -1.74 -18.97 -2.52
CA ASP A 43 -1.09 -18.59 -1.27
C ASP A 43 -0.21 -17.36 -1.50
N ARG A 44 -0.28 -16.39 -0.56
CA ARG A 44 0.47 -15.13 -0.65
C ARG A 44 0.09 -14.25 -1.84
N ASN A 45 -1.08 -14.47 -2.46
CA ASN A 45 -1.58 -13.57 -3.50
C ASN A 45 -1.64 -12.12 -2.98
N LEU A 46 -1.23 -11.18 -3.83
CA LEU A 46 -1.14 -9.74 -3.52
C LEU A 46 -0.23 -9.40 -2.31
N ARG A 47 0.81 -10.21 -2.11
CA ARG A 47 1.93 -9.94 -1.20
C ARG A 47 3.25 -9.92 -1.97
N GLY A 48 4.19 -9.07 -1.58
CA GLY A 48 5.48 -8.99 -2.25
C GLY A 48 6.57 -8.42 -1.35
N LEU A 49 7.76 -9.05 -1.40
CA LEU A 49 8.97 -8.59 -0.74
C LEU A 49 9.95 -8.13 -1.81
N PHE A 50 10.28 -6.84 -1.80
CA PHE A 50 11.17 -6.21 -2.78
C PHE A 50 12.41 -5.67 -2.09
N THR A 51 13.49 -5.53 -2.86
CA THR A 51 14.73 -4.89 -2.41
C THR A 51 14.94 -3.64 -3.24
N ALA A 52 15.14 -2.50 -2.57
CA ALA A 52 15.47 -1.24 -3.21
C ALA A 52 16.88 -1.30 -3.84
N ASP A 53 17.04 -0.71 -5.01
CA ASP A 53 18.33 -0.65 -5.72
C ASP A 53 19.32 0.33 -5.07
N ASP A 54 20.48 0.54 -5.69
CA ASP A 54 21.55 1.40 -5.18
C ASP A 54 21.13 2.88 -5.07
N GLU A 55 20.11 3.30 -5.82
CA GLU A 55 19.48 4.62 -5.71
C GLU A 55 18.25 4.62 -4.80
N GLY A 56 18.02 3.54 -4.04
CA GLY A 56 16.89 3.38 -3.13
C GLY A 56 15.56 3.21 -3.86
N ARG A 57 15.56 2.90 -5.16
CA ARG A 57 14.35 2.80 -5.98
C ARG A 57 13.75 1.41 -5.89
N PHE A 58 12.43 1.36 -5.96
CA PHE A 58 11.69 0.11 -6.09
C PHE A 58 10.43 0.32 -6.95
N ARG A 59 9.92 -0.76 -7.52
CA ARG A 59 8.67 -0.78 -8.28
C ARG A 59 8.00 -2.14 -8.16
N PHE A 60 6.68 -2.15 -8.19
CA PHE A 60 5.91 -3.38 -8.26
C PHE A 60 4.63 -3.15 -9.07
N ARG A 61 4.07 -4.24 -9.60
CA ARG A 61 2.81 -4.26 -10.32
C ARG A 61 1.75 -4.97 -9.49
N THR A 62 0.59 -4.34 -9.35
CA THR A 62 -0.56 -4.89 -8.61
C THR A 62 -1.87 -4.37 -9.21
N ILE A 63 -2.99 -4.74 -8.61
CA ILE A 63 -4.32 -4.16 -8.85
C ILE A 63 -4.63 -3.05 -7.82
N VAL A 64 -5.60 -2.18 -8.13
CA VAL A 64 -6.11 -1.22 -7.14
C VAL A 64 -6.94 -1.98 -6.09
N PRO A 65 -6.62 -1.90 -4.79
CA PRO A 65 -7.36 -2.62 -3.75
C PRO A 65 -8.77 -2.04 -3.55
N ARG A 66 -9.70 -2.87 -3.06
CA ARG A 66 -11.01 -2.41 -2.57
C ARG A 66 -10.97 -2.11 -1.08
N HIS A 67 -11.87 -1.24 -0.63
CA HIS A 67 -12.21 -1.10 0.79
C HIS A 67 -12.82 -2.41 1.32
N TYR A 68 -12.66 -2.66 2.62
CA TYR A 68 -13.13 -3.91 3.23
C TYR A 68 -13.51 -3.73 4.70
N PRO A 69 -14.42 -4.56 5.23
CA PRO A 69 -14.74 -4.57 6.65
C PRO A 69 -13.68 -5.31 7.48
N ILE A 70 -13.38 -4.81 8.67
CA ILE A 70 -12.77 -5.64 9.71
C ILE A 70 -13.77 -6.71 10.19
N PRO A 71 -13.31 -7.83 10.77
CA PRO A 71 -14.21 -8.80 11.42
C PRO A 71 -15.13 -8.12 12.43
N ALA A 72 -16.44 -8.30 12.25
CA ALA A 72 -17.50 -7.62 13.00
C ALA A 72 -18.54 -8.58 13.60
N ASP A 73 -18.24 -9.88 13.59
CA ASP A 73 -19.02 -10.96 14.18
C ASP A 73 -18.65 -11.24 15.66
N GLY A 74 -17.61 -10.56 16.17
CA GLY A 74 -17.13 -10.69 17.55
C GLY A 74 -17.37 -9.46 18.44
N PRO A 75 -16.71 -9.39 19.61
CA PRO A 75 -16.86 -8.29 20.57
C PRO A 75 -16.60 -6.90 19.98
N VAL A 76 -15.64 -6.80 19.05
CA VAL A 76 -15.35 -5.56 18.32
C VAL A 76 -16.56 -5.12 17.50
N GLY A 77 -17.23 -6.04 16.81
CA GLY A 77 -18.46 -5.76 16.08
C GLY A 77 -19.60 -5.28 16.98
N GLY A 78 -19.73 -5.89 18.17
CA GLY A 78 -20.66 -5.44 19.21
C GLY A 78 -20.41 -3.99 19.63
N LEU A 79 -19.15 -3.62 19.86
CA LEU A 79 -18.75 -2.25 20.21
C LEU A 79 -19.00 -1.26 19.07
N LEU A 80 -18.69 -1.63 17.83
CA LEU A 80 -18.98 -0.81 16.65
C LEU A 80 -20.48 -0.53 16.54
N LYS A 81 -21.32 -1.57 16.66
CA LYS A 81 -22.78 -1.42 16.62
C LYS A 81 -23.30 -0.54 17.77
N ALA A 82 -22.81 -0.74 18.99
CA ALA A 82 -23.22 0.04 20.16
C ALA A 82 -22.87 1.53 20.04
N THR A 83 -21.84 1.86 19.25
CA THR A 83 -21.39 3.24 19.00
C THR A 83 -21.86 3.80 17.66
N GLY A 84 -22.71 3.08 16.91
CA GLY A 84 -23.20 3.51 15.59
C GLY A 84 -22.12 3.58 14.51
N ARG A 85 -21.02 2.84 14.67
CA ARG A 85 -19.87 2.84 13.75
C ARG A 85 -19.95 1.67 12.76
N HIS A 86 -19.41 1.87 11.56
CA HIS A 86 -19.24 0.80 10.57
C HIS A 86 -17.89 0.08 10.73
N PRO A 87 -17.75 -1.16 10.21
CA PRO A 87 -16.49 -1.90 10.29
C PRO A 87 -15.51 -1.62 9.14
N ASN A 88 -15.90 -0.80 8.15
CA ASN A 88 -15.11 -0.63 6.94
C ASN A 88 -13.82 0.17 7.13
N ARG A 89 -12.77 -0.31 6.48
CA ARG A 89 -11.52 0.40 6.23
C ARG A 89 -11.50 0.96 4.81
N ALA A 90 -10.93 2.14 4.63
CA ALA A 90 -10.70 2.70 3.29
C ALA A 90 -9.77 1.80 2.46
N ALA A 91 -9.86 1.82 1.13
CA ALA A 91 -8.95 1.06 0.27
C ALA A 91 -7.49 1.49 0.48
N HIS A 92 -6.60 0.54 0.72
CA HIS A 92 -5.18 0.82 0.99
C HIS A 92 -4.25 -0.33 0.63
N ILE A 93 -2.97 0.01 0.49
CA ILE A 93 -1.83 -0.92 0.41
C ILE A 93 -1.01 -0.73 1.68
N HIS A 94 -0.69 -1.82 2.38
CA HIS A 94 0.26 -1.80 3.48
C HIS A 94 1.69 -1.83 2.95
N VAL A 95 2.58 -1.13 3.65
CA VAL A 95 4.01 -1.14 3.36
C VAL A 95 4.80 -1.21 4.66
N GLU A 96 5.75 -2.13 4.73
CA GLU A 96 6.79 -2.14 5.73
C GLU A 96 8.16 -1.95 5.08
N ILE A 97 8.96 -1.03 5.63
CA ILE A 97 10.33 -0.76 5.17
C ILE A 97 11.30 -1.08 6.29
N SER A 98 12.32 -1.89 6.00
CA SER A 98 13.42 -2.16 6.93
C SER A 98 14.76 -2.16 6.21
N ALA A 99 15.80 -1.68 6.90
CA ALA A 99 17.18 -1.71 6.43
C ALA A 99 18.14 -1.61 7.64
N PRO A 100 19.39 -2.08 7.53
CA PRO A 100 20.39 -1.88 8.59
C PRO A 100 20.53 -0.39 8.97
N GLY A 101 20.46 -0.08 10.26
CA GLY A 101 20.59 1.29 10.77
C GLY A 101 19.37 2.20 10.52
N VAL A 102 18.29 1.67 9.94
CA VAL A 102 17.01 2.37 9.73
C VAL A 102 15.98 1.87 10.73
N ARG A 103 15.13 2.78 11.22
CA ARG A 103 13.97 2.42 12.02
C ARG A 103 12.92 1.80 11.11
N THR A 104 12.55 0.55 11.37
CA THR A 104 11.47 -0.12 10.66
C THR A 104 10.22 0.77 10.62
N LEU A 105 9.74 1.04 9.41
CA LEU A 105 8.56 1.85 9.16
C LEU A 105 7.43 0.94 8.71
N THR A 106 6.38 0.82 9.53
CA THR A 106 5.10 0.25 9.11
C THR A 106 4.13 1.38 8.77
N THR A 107 3.64 1.41 7.53
CA THR A 107 2.77 2.47 7.03
C THR A 107 1.76 1.95 6.01
N HIS A 108 0.95 2.86 5.46
CA HIS A 108 -0.05 2.57 4.45
C HIS A 108 0.01 3.60 3.31
N LEU A 109 -0.56 3.21 2.19
CA LEU A 109 -0.92 4.05 1.07
C LEU A 109 -2.44 3.95 0.87
N PHE A 110 -3.19 5.02 1.11
CA PHE A 110 -4.64 5.05 0.94
C PHE A 110 -5.02 5.56 -0.45
N VAL A 111 -6.04 4.95 -1.06
CA VAL A 111 -6.53 5.34 -2.38
C VAL A 111 -7.42 6.58 -2.27
N ALA A 112 -7.02 7.68 -2.91
CA ALA A 112 -7.80 8.91 -2.95
C ALA A 112 -9.20 8.66 -3.57
N GLY A 113 -10.23 9.23 -2.95
CA GLY A 113 -11.62 9.02 -3.37
C GLY A 113 -12.22 7.67 -2.94
N SER A 114 -11.48 6.82 -2.23
CA SER A 114 -12.06 5.62 -1.61
C SER A 114 -13.16 6.02 -0.62
N PRO A 115 -14.24 5.24 -0.51
CA PRO A 115 -15.11 5.29 0.65
C PRO A 115 -14.32 5.13 1.96
N TYR A 116 -14.86 5.71 3.04
CA TYR A 116 -14.38 5.57 4.42
C TYR A 116 -13.04 6.25 4.76
N LEU A 117 -12.53 7.15 3.91
CA LEU A 117 -11.29 7.90 4.23
C LEU A 117 -11.43 8.76 5.50
N ASP A 118 -12.61 9.33 5.73
CA ASP A 118 -12.93 10.19 6.89
C ASP A 118 -13.42 9.41 8.12
N SER A 119 -13.65 8.10 7.97
CA SER A 119 -14.40 7.28 8.93
C SER A 119 -13.81 5.88 9.11
N ASP A 120 -12.59 5.65 8.64
CA ASP A 120 -11.86 4.38 8.69
C ASP A 120 -11.95 3.71 10.07
N ALA A 121 -12.39 2.46 10.10
CA ALA A 121 -12.74 1.77 11.34
C ALA A 121 -11.58 1.67 12.34
N VAL A 122 -10.33 1.69 11.86
CA VAL A 122 -9.12 1.57 12.68
C VAL A 122 -8.36 2.87 12.84
N PHE A 123 -8.92 4.01 12.38
CA PHE A 123 -8.32 5.33 12.47
C PHE A 123 -6.91 5.42 11.89
N GLY A 124 -6.64 4.64 10.83
CA GLY A 124 -5.31 4.55 10.22
C GLY A 124 -4.99 5.66 9.20
N VAL A 125 -6.02 6.36 8.72
CA VAL A 125 -5.89 7.35 7.64
C VAL A 125 -5.18 8.61 8.14
N LYS A 126 -4.22 9.08 7.36
CA LYS A 126 -3.58 10.39 7.50
C LYS A 126 -3.56 11.04 6.13
N GLU A 127 -3.80 12.35 6.06
CA GLU A 127 -3.80 13.11 4.80
C GLU A 127 -2.54 12.86 3.97
N SER A 128 -1.38 12.84 4.63
CA SER A 128 -0.08 12.60 4.00
C SER A 128 0.11 11.18 3.46
N LEU A 129 -0.81 10.24 3.71
CA LEU A 129 -0.81 8.86 3.21
C LEU A 129 -1.86 8.61 2.12
N ILE A 130 -2.72 9.60 1.82
CA ILE A 130 -3.69 9.50 0.73
C ILE A 130 -2.98 9.83 -0.60
N ARG A 131 -3.16 9.00 -1.62
CA ARG A 131 -2.59 9.23 -2.96
C ARG A 131 -3.60 8.99 -4.08
N THR A 132 -3.44 9.76 -5.14
CA THR A 132 -4.18 9.59 -6.38
C THR A 132 -3.57 8.45 -7.20
N PHE A 133 -4.41 7.45 -7.53
CA PHE A 133 -4.08 6.39 -8.47
C PHE A 133 -4.49 6.89 -9.87
N ALA A 134 -3.60 7.67 -10.49
CA ALA A 134 -3.86 8.35 -11.74
C ALA A 134 -4.04 7.35 -12.88
N GLN A 135 -5.03 7.58 -13.75
CA GLN A 135 -5.13 6.83 -14.99
C GLN A 135 -4.04 7.31 -15.95
N VAL A 136 -3.31 6.38 -16.52
CA VAL A 136 -2.32 6.62 -17.56
C VAL A 136 -2.84 5.96 -18.83
N ASP A 137 -3.10 6.80 -19.84
CA ASP A 137 -3.51 6.38 -21.18
C ASP A 137 -2.34 6.64 -22.14
N ASP A 138 -1.39 5.71 -22.13
CA ASP A 138 -0.16 5.75 -22.93
C ASP A 138 0.18 4.31 -23.35
N PRO A 139 -0.19 3.89 -24.57
CA PRO A 139 0.05 2.53 -25.05
C PRO A 139 1.54 2.15 -25.10
N ALA A 140 2.44 3.10 -25.37
CA ALA A 140 3.87 2.82 -25.46
C ALA A 140 4.44 2.50 -24.07
N LEU A 141 4.06 3.28 -23.07
CA LEU A 141 4.44 3.06 -21.69
C LEU A 141 3.79 1.81 -21.09
N ALA A 142 2.52 1.52 -21.45
CA ALA A 142 1.85 0.28 -21.07
C ALA A 142 2.62 -0.94 -21.61
N ALA A 143 3.04 -0.90 -22.88
CA ALA A 143 3.86 -1.94 -23.48
C ALA A 143 5.24 -2.09 -22.80
N GLU A 144 5.91 -0.97 -22.48
CA GLU A 144 7.20 -0.95 -21.75
C GLU A 144 7.10 -1.71 -20.41
N HIS A 145 5.96 -1.61 -19.72
CA HIS A 145 5.72 -2.25 -18.42
C HIS A 145 4.93 -3.56 -18.49
N GLY A 146 4.61 -4.05 -19.69
CA GLY A 146 3.80 -5.26 -19.89
C GLY A 146 2.40 -5.16 -19.24
N LEU A 147 1.78 -3.99 -19.34
CA LEU A 147 0.46 -3.66 -18.80
C LEU A 147 -0.58 -3.48 -19.92
N PRO A 148 -1.87 -3.72 -19.64
CA PRO A 148 -2.95 -3.26 -20.52
C PRO A 148 -3.04 -1.72 -20.49
N ASN A 149 -3.50 -1.12 -21.58
CA ASN A 149 -3.83 0.30 -21.64
C ASN A 149 -5.36 0.51 -21.57
N PRO A 150 -5.87 1.48 -20.78
CA PRO A 150 -5.14 2.30 -19.82
C PRO A 150 -4.80 1.53 -18.52
N PHE A 151 -3.82 2.03 -17.78
CA PHE A 151 -3.46 1.49 -16.45
C PHE A 151 -3.53 2.57 -15.37
N ARG A 152 -3.35 2.16 -14.11
CA ARG A 152 -3.29 3.07 -12.95
C ARG A 152 -1.87 3.18 -12.44
N HIS A 153 -1.43 4.39 -12.16
CA HIS A 153 -0.12 4.68 -11.60
C HIS A 153 -0.24 5.46 -10.29
N VAL A 154 0.66 5.18 -9.33
CA VAL A 154 0.76 5.92 -8.08
C VAL A 154 2.23 6.10 -7.71
N ASP A 155 2.62 7.35 -7.48
CA ASP A 155 3.92 7.70 -6.91
C ASP A 155 3.86 7.65 -5.38
N PHE A 156 4.80 6.96 -4.75
CA PHE A 156 4.88 6.86 -3.29
C PHE A 156 6.33 6.89 -2.79
N PRO A 157 6.98 8.08 -2.78
CA PRO A 157 8.27 8.22 -2.12
C PRO A 157 8.10 8.02 -0.61
N ILE A 158 9.06 7.32 0.00
CA ILE A 158 9.04 6.96 1.41
C ILE A 158 10.28 7.51 2.08
N THR A 159 10.08 8.35 3.09
CA THR A 159 11.15 8.83 3.95
C THR A 159 11.19 8.04 5.24
N VAL A 160 12.34 7.43 5.53
CA VAL A 160 12.59 6.66 6.76
C VAL A 160 13.53 7.40 7.69
N GLN A 161 13.48 7.06 8.98
CA GLN A 161 14.36 7.64 9.99
C GLN A 161 15.54 6.71 10.26
N ARG A 162 16.72 7.29 10.51
CA ARG A 162 17.82 6.52 11.09
C ARG A 162 17.42 6.02 12.48
N GLY A 163 17.90 4.84 12.82
CA GLY A 163 17.81 4.29 14.17
C GLY A 163 17.28 2.87 14.18
N GLY A 164 18.15 1.92 14.52
CA GLY A 164 17.72 0.66 15.12
C GLY A 164 17.91 0.76 16.63
N ARG A 165 17.05 0.09 17.40
CA ARG A 165 17.61 -0.77 18.44
C ARG A 165 17.67 -2.19 17.87
N PRO A 166 18.62 -3.01 18.34
CA PRO A 166 18.75 -4.42 17.96
C PRO A 166 17.44 -5.20 18.13
#